data_AF-A0A8K0SXI1-F1
#
_entry.id   AF-A0A8K0SXI1-F1
#
_cell.length_a   1.000
_cell.length_b   1.000
_cell.length_c   1.000
_cell.angle_alpha   90.00
_cell.angle_beta   90.00
_cell.angle_gamma   90.00
#
_symmetry.space_group_name_H-M   'P 1'
#
loop_
_entity.id
_entity.type
_entity.pdbx_description
1 polymer ?
#
loop_
_entity_poly.entity_id
_entity_poly.type
_entity_poly.pdbx_seq_one_letter_code
_entity_poly.pdbx_strand_id
1 'polypeptide(L)'
;MEVVGAVASFIAIGQAIAVIPKFVQFVRDVSDPSKELLELVKELERLQQYHYFTSEAIGAFSNADLANGSLPDVPIPPYIKMIWQDMVDLMHQLEEHLVGYGEGQKLSTTKRIRQMKWLQTPKDTKRLQERCAKITRELEGAMTIYALSVQKAHYEITVSAISSARRSTLSVVDSSEPMLAEAPGINPRNELQAKPCKPDDTSETQTPDRIPTQPVRRNLVRETIRSKCDRRMLSHMPGSQSEITFGELLADIRDREIQHEAARLEDIIRLIQLGQTTSARENLQEIRARKLEAGILEEAETFRVVDLQLQDDMAEPAIESLEEFIEVSRARLAVHPFCEEQNDPIYYQDHRRTCENCRDPNELLCDTESDTDESDIEPEDESENESDDESD
;
A
#
# COMPACT_ATOMS: atom_id res chain seq x y z
N MET A 1 6.13 -34.54 -9.32
CA MET A 1 7.11 -34.24 -10.40
C MET A 1 7.03 -32.79 -10.91
N GLU A 2 6.22 -31.90 -10.32
CA GLU A 2 5.96 -30.57 -10.87
C GLU A 2 7.07 -29.53 -10.58
N VAL A 3 7.78 -29.68 -9.45
CA VAL A 3 8.89 -28.78 -9.03
C VAL A 3 10.03 -28.75 -10.06
N VAL A 4 10.34 -29.89 -10.70
CA VAL A 4 11.37 -29.95 -11.75
C VAL A 4 10.94 -29.17 -13.01
N GLY A 5 9.64 -29.14 -13.31
CA GLY A 5 9.08 -28.37 -14.43
C GLY A 5 9.07 -26.86 -14.20
N ALA A 6 8.91 -26.43 -12.95
CA ALA A 6 9.03 -25.02 -12.56
C ALA A 6 10.47 -24.51 -12.76
N VAL A 7 11.46 -25.22 -12.22
CA VAL A 7 12.88 -24.85 -12.32
C VAL A 7 13.35 -24.83 -13.77
N ALA A 8 12.96 -25.81 -14.58
CA ALA A 8 13.31 -25.84 -16.00
C ALA A 8 12.74 -24.65 -16.79
N SER A 9 11.51 -24.21 -16.48
CA SER A 9 10.90 -23.02 -17.07
C SER A 9 11.70 -21.74 -16.77
N PHE A 10 12.16 -21.58 -15.51
CA PHE A 10 12.97 -20.42 -15.12
C PHE A 10 14.34 -20.37 -15.79
N ILE A 11 14.98 -21.53 -16.00
CA ILE A 11 16.25 -21.60 -16.72
C ILE A 11 16.07 -21.18 -18.19
N ALA A 12 15.02 -21.67 -18.86
CA ALA A 12 14.72 -21.29 -20.25
C ALA A 12 14.45 -19.79 -20.38
N ILE A 13 13.78 -19.20 -19.39
CA ILE A 13 13.51 -17.76 -19.30
C ILE A 13 14.81 -16.96 -19.12
N GLY A 14 15.67 -17.37 -18.18
CA GLY A 14 16.94 -16.70 -17.96
C GLY A 14 17.82 -16.70 -19.21
N GLN A 15 17.78 -17.79 -19.98
CA GLN A 15 18.47 -17.89 -21.27
C GLN A 15 17.85 -16.97 -22.33
N ALA A 16 16.52 -16.91 -22.43
CA ALA A 16 15.82 -16.04 -23.37
C ALA A 16 16.12 -14.56 -23.09
N ILE A 17 16.17 -14.15 -21.82
CA ILE A 17 16.41 -12.76 -21.42
C ILE A 17 17.88 -12.34 -21.55
N ALA A 18 18.82 -13.30 -21.57
CA ALA A 18 20.23 -13.02 -21.85
C ALA A 18 20.46 -12.42 -23.25
N VAL A 19 19.45 -12.47 -24.14
CA VAL A 19 19.47 -11.81 -25.45
C VAL A 19 19.23 -10.29 -25.33
N ILE A 20 18.48 -9.83 -24.33
CA ILE A 20 18.09 -8.42 -24.18
C ILE A 20 19.31 -7.48 -24.11
N PRO A 21 20.34 -7.70 -23.27
CA PRO A 21 21.50 -6.81 -23.21
C PRO A 21 22.25 -6.70 -24.54
N LYS A 22 22.31 -7.79 -25.31
CA LYS A 22 22.94 -7.80 -26.65
C LYS A 22 22.14 -6.95 -27.63
N PHE A 23 20.81 -7.05 -27.59
CA PHE A 23 19.92 -6.24 -28.41
C PHE A 23 20.02 -4.75 -28.05
N VAL A 24 19.97 -4.42 -26.76
CA VAL A 24 20.08 -3.04 -26.28
C VAL A 24 21.41 -2.41 -26.68
N GLN A 25 22.53 -3.13 -26.48
CA GLN A 25 23.84 -2.67 -26.92
C GLN A 25 23.88 -2.46 -28.43
N PHE A 26 23.33 -3.41 -29.20
CA PHE A 26 23.25 -3.31 -30.65
C PHE A 26 22.48 -2.06 -31.13
N VAL A 27 21.34 -1.74 -30.49
CA VAL A 27 20.57 -0.52 -30.82
C VAL A 27 21.35 0.75 -30.47
N ARG A 28 22.07 0.75 -29.34
CA ARG A 28 22.89 1.90 -28.91
C ARG A 28 24.09 2.14 -29.83
N ASP A 29 24.61 1.11 -30.49
CA ASP A 29 25.69 1.22 -31.46
C ASP A 29 25.23 1.83 -32.82
N VAL A 30 23.93 2.04 -33.02
CA VAL A 30 23.38 2.69 -34.23
C VAL A 30 23.50 4.20 -34.10
N SER A 31 24.11 4.86 -35.09
CA SER A 31 24.39 6.31 -35.03
C SER A 31 23.15 7.22 -35.07
N ASP A 32 21.96 6.68 -35.31
CA ASP A 32 20.68 7.39 -35.30
C ASP A 32 19.50 6.39 -35.24
N PRO A 33 19.19 5.82 -34.05
CA PRO A 33 18.09 4.86 -33.92
C PRO A 33 16.74 5.58 -34.07
N SER A 34 15.79 4.95 -34.77
CA SER A 34 14.45 5.52 -34.88
C SER A 34 13.76 5.61 -33.50
N LYS A 35 12.81 6.52 -33.35
CA LYS A 35 12.05 6.69 -32.11
C LYS A 35 11.40 5.37 -31.66
N GLU A 36 10.84 4.61 -32.59
CA GLU A 36 10.21 3.31 -32.33
C GLU A 36 11.21 2.28 -31.79
N LEU A 37 12.45 2.31 -32.27
CA LEU A 37 13.51 1.41 -31.81
C LEU A 37 13.97 1.76 -30.39
N LEU A 38 14.03 3.06 -30.06
CA LEU A 38 14.30 3.53 -28.70
C LEU A 38 13.17 3.15 -27.73
N GLU A 39 11.91 3.27 -28.15
CA GLU A 39 10.78 2.81 -27.33
C GLU A 39 10.79 1.29 -27.14
N LEU A 40 11.15 0.51 -28.16
CA LEU A 40 11.35 -0.93 -28.03
C LEU A 40 12.45 -1.27 -27.01
N VAL A 41 13.58 -0.53 -27.03
CA VAL A 41 14.65 -0.71 -26.03
C VAL A 41 14.14 -0.45 -24.61
N LYS A 42 13.36 0.62 -24.40
CA LYS A 42 12.77 0.90 -23.07
C LYS A 42 11.87 -0.24 -22.60
N GLU A 43 11.02 -0.79 -23.48
CA GLU A 43 10.16 -1.91 -23.11
C GLU A 43 10.96 -3.19 -22.80
N LEU A 44 12.03 -3.45 -23.54
CA LEU A 44 12.93 -4.58 -23.27
C LEU A 44 13.69 -4.41 -21.96
N GLU A 45 14.14 -3.20 -21.64
CA GLU A 45 14.78 -2.88 -20.36
C GLU A 45 13.81 -3.07 -19.18
N ARG A 46 12.54 -2.65 -19.32
CA ARG A 46 11.49 -2.94 -18.33
C ARG A 46 11.29 -4.43 -18.14
N LEU A 47 11.19 -5.19 -19.24
CA LEU A 47 11.03 -6.64 -19.19
C LEU A 47 12.21 -7.32 -18.46
N GLN A 48 13.43 -6.83 -18.68
CA GLN A 48 14.63 -7.29 -17.98
C GLN A 48 14.56 -6.99 -16.47
N GLN A 49 14.09 -5.80 -16.08
CA GLN A 49 13.90 -5.44 -14.67
C GLN A 49 12.87 -6.35 -14.00
N TYR A 50 11.75 -6.65 -14.65
CA TYR A 50 10.75 -7.58 -14.12
C TYR A 50 11.31 -8.98 -13.92
N HIS A 51 12.09 -9.48 -14.87
CA HIS A 51 12.74 -10.77 -14.67
C HIS A 51 13.71 -10.79 -13.49
N TYR A 52 14.50 -9.73 -13.31
CA TYR A 52 15.37 -9.61 -12.14
C TYR A 52 14.54 -9.70 -10.84
N PHE A 53 13.46 -8.91 -10.75
CA PHE A 53 12.56 -8.92 -9.61
C PHE A 53 11.90 -10.30 -9.38
N THR A 54 11.41 -10.94 -10.44
CA THR A 54 10.81 -12.27 -10.36
C THR A 54 11.83 -13.31 -9.90
N SER A 55 13.05 -13.29 -10.45
CA SER A 55 14.13 -14.21 -10.06
C SER A 55 14.55 -14.01 -8.61
N GLU A 56 14.63 -12.76 -8.14
CA GLU A 56 14.94 -12.44 -6.75
C GLU A 56 13.83 -12.91 -5.81
N ALA A 57 12.57 -12.63 -6.13
CA ALA A 57 11.42 -13.10 -5.35
C ALA A 57 11.42 -14.63 -5.23
N ILE A 58 11.60 -15.35 -6.34
CA ILE A 58 11.68 -16.83 -6.34
C ILE A 58 12.89 -17.34 -5.54
N GLY A 59 14.04 -16.66 -5.68
CA GLY A 59 15.25 -17.00 -4.93
C GLY A 59 15.09 -16.80 -3.43
N ALA A 60 14.41 -15.74 -3.01
CA ALA A 60 14.08 -15.48 -1.61
C ALA A 60 13.23 -16.60 -1.01
N PHE A 61 12.25 -17.12 -1.76
CA PHE A 61 11.45 -18.28 -1.33
C PHE A 61 12.30 -19.55 -1.23
N SER A 62 13.13 -19.85 -2.24
CA SER A 62 13.97 -21.07 -2.21
C SER A 62 14.97 -21.10 -1.06
N ASN A 63 15.52 -19.94 -0.65
CA ASN A 63 16.55 -19.87 0.38
C ASN A 63 15.99 -19.88 1.81
N ALA A 64 14.78 -19.36 2.03
CA ALA A 64 14.13 -19.43 3.35
C ALA A 64 13.74 -20.87 3.74
N ASP A 65 13.62 -21.76 2.76
CA ASP A 65 13.01 -23.09 2.90
C ASP A 65 13.96 -24.24 3.22
N LEU A 66 15.26 -24.11 2.95
CA LEU A 66 16.22 -25.18 3.28
C LEU A 66 16.40 -25.35 4.80
N ALA A 67 16.03 -24.35 5.60
CA ALA A 67 16.23 -24.39 7.05
C ALA A 67 15.09 -25.04 7.83
N ASN A 68 13.83 -24.91 7.38
CA ASN A 68 12.66 -25.17 8.26
C ASN A 68 11.64 -26.18 7.75
N GLY A 69 11.79 -26.73 6.54
CA GLY A 69 11.03 -27.90 6.09
C GLY A 69 9.55 -27.61 5.75
N SER A 70 9.27 -27.62 4.45
CA SER A 70 7.97 -27.57 3.78
C SER A 70 7.24 -26.23 3.75
N LEU A 71 7.60 -25.39 2.76
CA LEU A 71 6.64 -24.45 2.20
C LEU A 71 5.48 -25.22 1.56
N PRO A 72 4.23 -24.72 1.61
CA PRO A 72 3.18 -25.17 0.71
C PRO A 72 3.67 -25.09 -0.74
N ASP A 73 3.49 -26.19 -1.47
CA ASP A 73 3.66 -26.25 -2.92
C ASP A 73 2.64 -25.28 -3.54
N VAL A 74 3.03 -24.02 -3.76
CA VAL A 74 2.19 -23.04 -4.43
C VAL A 74 2.33 -23.32 -5.93
N PRO A 75 1.33 -23.94 -6.58
CA PRO A 75 1.44 -24.28 -7.99
C PRO A 75 1.56 -22.99 -8.79
N ILE A 76 2.56 -22.93 -9.69
CA ILE A 76 2.67 -21.82 -10.64
C ILE A 76 1.38 -21.78 -11.46
N PRO A 77 0.63 -20.67 -11.42
CA PRO A 77 -0.61 -20.56 -12.17
C PRO A 77 -0.38 -20.81 -13.67
N PRO A 78 -1.26 -21.58 -14.36
CA PRO A 78 -1.08 -21.92 -15.77
C PRO A 78 -0.90 -20.72 -16.70
N TYR A 79 -1.53 -19.59 -16.40
CA TYR A 79 -1.43 -18.38 -17.21
C TYR A 79 -0.02 -17.78 -17.19
N ILE A 80 0.72 -17.93 -16.09
CA ILE A 80 2.11 -17.47 -16.00
C ILE A 80 2.98 -18.22 -17.02
N LYS A 81 2.75 -19.53 -17.19
CA LYS A 81 3.45 -20.33 -18.20
C LYS A 81 3.16 -19.84 -19.63
N MET A 82 1.94 -19.36 -19.91
CA MET A 82 1.60 -18.79 -21.21
C MET A 82 2.34 -17.48 -21.48
N ILE A 83 2.39 -16.58 -20.49
CA ILE A 83 3.14 -15.31 -20.59
C ILE A 83 4.62 -15.59 -20.84
N TRP A 84 5.16 -16.61 -20.15
CA TRP A 84 6.54 -17.03 -20.33
C TRP A 84 6.80 -17.60 -21.72
N GLN A 85 5.91 -18.43 -22.26
CA GLN A 85 6.04 -18.93 -23.62
C GLN A 85 6.02 -17.78 -24.64
N ASP A 86 5.11 -16.82 -24.48
CA ASP A 86 5.04 -15.62 -25.31
C ASP A 86 6.33 -14.80 -25.27
N MET A 87 6.96 -14.73 -24.10
CA MET A 87 8.26 -14.07 -23.92
C MET A 87 9.40 -14.83 -24.58
N VAL A 88 9.48 -16.15 -24.42
CA VAL A 88 10.49 -16.99 -25.10
C VAL A 88 10.38 -16.83 -26.61
N ASP A 89 9.15 -16.86 -27.14
CA ASP A 89 8.88 -16.66 -28.56
C ASP A 89 9.28 -15.25 -29.04
N LEU A 90 9.05 -14.22 -28.23
CA LEU A 90 9.51 -12.86 -28.51
C LEU A 90 11.05 -12.80 -28.56
N MET A 91 11.73 -13.42 -27.59
CA MET A 91 13.20 -13.43 -27.54
C MET A 91 13.80 -14.23 -28.69
N HIS A 92 13.20 -15.35 -29.09
CA HIS A 92 13.61 -16.11 -30.27
C HIS A 92 13.50 -15.28 -31.54
N GLN A 93 12.42 -14.50 -31.69
CA GLN A 93 12.27 -13.57 -32.81
C GLN A 93 13.38 -12.52 -32.79
N LEU A 94 13.65 -11.90 -31.64
CA LEU A 94 14.75 -10.93 -31.50
C LEU A 94 16.11 -11.57 -31.77
N GLU A 95 16.34 -12.81 -31.36
CA GLU A 95 17.60 -13.52 -31.57
C GLU A 95 17.80 -13.93 -33.03
N GLU A 96 16.79 -14.49 -33.70
CA GLU A 96 16.82 -14.81 -35.14
C GLU A 96 17.21 -13.57 -35.95
N HIS A 97 16.69 -12.42 -35.52
CA HIS A 97 17.02 -11.12 -36.08
C HIS A 97 18.45 -10.64 -35.78
N LEU A 98 19.01 -10.96 -34.61
CA LEU A 98 20.39 -10.63 -34.22
C LEU A 98 21.45 -11.59 -34.80
N VAL A 99 21.14 -12.88 -34.96
CA VAL A 99 22.10 -13.87 -35.50
C VAL A 99 22.49 -13.52 -36.93
N GLY A 100 21.58 -12.94 -37.72
CA GLY A 100 21.89 -12.39 -39.04
C GLY A 100 22.92 -11.25 -39.04
N TYR A 101 23.23 -10.67 -37.87
CA TYR A 101 24.22 -9.60 -37.68
C TYR A 101 25.59 -10.11 -37.18
N GLY A 102 25.61 -11.14 -36.33
CA GLY A 102 26.80 -11.57 -35.58
C GLY A 102 27.86 -12.31 -36.40
N GLU A 103 27.49 -13.07 -37.44
CA GLU A 103 28.45 -13.87 -38.23
C GLU A 103 29.34 -13.04 -39.17
N GLY A 104 29.12 -11.71 -39.24
CA GLY A 104 29.83 -10.80 -40.13
C GLY A 104 30.67 -9.75 -39.41
N GLN A 105 31.58 -10.16 -38.50
CA GLN A 105 32.48 -9.24 -37.78
C GLN A 105 33.43 -8.38 -38.65
N LYS A 106 33.37 -8.50 -39.99
CA LYS A 106 34.08 -7.64 -40.96
C LYS A 106 33.18 -6.98 -42.01
N LEU A 107 31.88 -6.83 -41.73
CA LEU A 107 30.98 -6.15 -42.65
C LEU A 107 31.17 -4.62 -42.55
N SER A 108 31.46 -3.98 -43.69
CA SER A 108 31.54 -2.52 -43.79
C SER A 108 30.25 -1.87 -43.27
N THR A 109 30.37 -0.66 -42.72
CA THR A 109 29.26 0.15 -42.17
C THR A 109 28.04 0.20 -43.10
N THR A 110 28.28 0.17 -44.42
CA THR A 110 27.24 0.17 -45.47
C THR A 110 26.40 -1.11 -45.52
N LYS A 111 26.98 -2.29 -45.19
CA LYS A 111 26.23 -3.55 -45.11
C LYS A 111 25.38 -3.63 -43.84
N ARG A 112 25.86 -3.04 -42.72
CA ARG A 112 25.06 -2.90 -41.48
C ARG A 112 23.78 -2.10 -41.73
N ILE A 113 23.89 -0.96 -42.44
CA ILE A 113 22.74 -0.12 -42.80
C ILE A 113 21.72 -0.87 -43.68
N ARG A 114 22.18 -1.71 -44.61
CA ARG A 114 21.26 -2.53 -45.44
C ARG A 114 20.55 -3.63 -44.65
N GLN A 115 21.24 -4.24 -43.69
CA GLN A 115 20.64 -5.24 -42.79
C GLN A 115 19.63 -4.61 -41.82
N MET A 116 19.76 -3.32 -41.50
CA MET A 116 18.78 -2.59 -40.68
C MET A 116 17.49 -2.23 -41.41
N LYS A 117 17.37 -2.47 -42.73
CA LYS A 117 16.17 -2.07 -43.49
C LYS A 117 14.87 -2.68 -42.97
N TRP A 118 14.92 -3.81 -42.24
CA TRP A 118 13.74 -4.43 -41.65
C TRP A 118 13.42 -3.88 -40.24
N LEU A 119 14.41 -3.41 -39.47
CA LEU A 119 14.15 -2.61 -38.26
C LEU A 119 13.65 -1.20 -38.62
N GLN A 120 13.93 -0.77 -39.85
CA GLN A 120 13.43 0.48 -40.41
C GLN A 120 12.00 0.37 -40.94
N THR A 121 11.41 -0.83 -41.08
CA THR A 121 9.97 -0.93 -41.37
C THR A 121 9.21 -0.64 -40.09
N PRO A 122 8.59 0.55 -39.93
CA PRO A 122 8.03 0.98 -38.65
C PRO A 122 6.93 0.04 -38.14
N LYS A 123 6.31 -0.70 -39.07
CA LYS A 123 5.28 -1.70 -38.78
C LYS A 123 5.78 -2.88 -37.95
N ASP A 124 6.96 -3.41 -38.25
CA ASP A 124 7.49 -4.60 -37.55
C ASP A 124 8.05 -4.22 -36.18
N THR A 125 8.77 -3.10 -36.11
CA THR A 125 9.25 -2.53 -34.83
C THR A 125 8.08 -2.20 -33.91
N LYS A 126 7.01 -1.58 -34.44
CA LYS A 126 5.80 -1.31 -33.67
C LYS A 126 5.10 -2.60 -33.21
N ARG A 127 5.04 -3.63 -34.05
CA ARG A 127 4.48 -4.94 -33.68
C ARG A 127 5.27 -5.60 -32.55
N LEU A 128 6.60 -5.56 -32.61
CA LEU A 128 7.48 -6.06 -31.54
C LEU A 128 7.29 -5.25 -30.25
N GLN A 129 7.20 -3.93 -30.37
CA GLN A 129 6.93 -3.03 -29.23
C GLN A 129 5.58 -3.34 -28.58
N GLU A 130 4.50 -3.44 -29.36
CA GLU A 130 3.16 -3.78 -28.87
C GLU A 130 3.14 -5.14 -28.17
N ARG A 131 3.86 -6.12 -28.73
CA ARG A 131 4.00 -7.45 -28.12
C ARG A 131 4.81 -7.40 -26.81
N CYS A 132 5.90 -6.65 -26.78
CA CYS A 132 6.70 -6.45 -25.56
C CYS A 132 5.87 -5.79 -24.47
N ALA A 133 5.18 -4.68 -24.79
CA ALA A 133 4.32 -3.97 -23.85
C ALA A 133 3.12 -4.81 -23.38
N LYS A 134 2.58 -5.71 -24.22
CA LYS A 134 1.58 -6.70 -23.80
C LYS A 134 2.15 -7.66 -22.77
N ILE A 135 3.30 -8.29 -23.06
CA ILE A 135 3.95 -9.26 -22.18
C ILE A 135 4.32 -8.60 -20.85
N THR A 136 4.85 -7.37 -20.87
CA THR A 136 5.17 -6.62 -19.64
C THR A 136 3.93 -6.42 -18.76
N ARG A 137 2.81 -5.94 -19.33
CA ARG A 137 1.56 -5.75 -18.56
C ARG A 137 0.98 -7.06 -18.04
N GLU A 138 1.04 -8.13 -18.83
CA GLU A 138 0.59 -9.45 -18.40
C GLU A 138 1.47 -9.99 -17.26
N LEU A 139 2.79 -9.80 -17.34
CA LEU A 139 3.74 -10.18 -16.31
C LEU A 139 3.55 -9.37 -15.02
N GLU A 140 3.29 -8.07 -15.11
CA GLU A 140 2.95 -7.20 -13.98
C GLU A 140 1.71 -7.71 -13.23
N GLY A 141 0.63 -7.98 -13.96
CA GLY A 141 -0.60 -8.53 -13.38
C GLY A 141 -0.36 -9.91 -12.77
N ALA A 142 0.40 -10.76 -13.45
CA ALA A 142 0.77 -12.08 -12.96
C ALA A 142 1.56 -12.04 -11.65
N MET A 143 2.58 -11.18 -11.58
CA MET A 143 3.42 -11.03 -10.40
C MET A 143 2.63 -10.46 -9.22
N THR A 144 1.70 -9.53 -9.47
CA THR A 144 0.81 -9.00 -8.45
C THR A 144 -0.09 -10.09 -7.86
N ILE A 145 -0.73 -10.90 -8.71
CA ILE A 145 -1.58 -12.02 -8.26
C ILE A 145 -0.75 -13.06 -7.51
N TYR A 146 0.45 -13.37 -7.98
CA TYR A 146 1.35 -14.31 -7.32
C TYR A 146 1.78 -13.80 -5.94
N ALA A 147 2.18 -12.53 -5.83
CA ALA A 147 2.57 -11.91 -4.56
C ALA A 147 1.42 -11.96 -3.54
N LEU A 148 0.19 -11.63 -3.95
CA LEU A 148 -1.00 -11.74 -3.09
C LEU A 148 -1.27 -13.18 -2.67
N SER A 149 -1.08 -14.15 -3.57
CA SER A 149 -1.26 -15.58 -3.26
C SER A 149 -0.25 -16.06 -2.22
N VAL A 150 1.00 -15.61 -2.32
CA VAL A 150 2.06 -15.91 -1.37
C VAL A 150 1.80 -15.24 -0.01
N GLN A 151 1.42 -13.96 0.01
CA GLN A 151 1.06 -13.27 1.26
C GLN A 151 -0.09 -13.98 1.98
N LYS A 152 -1.12 -14.39 1.22
CA LYS A 152 -2.23 -15.19 1.76
C LYS A 152 -1.74 -16.51 2.36
N ALA A 153 -0.87 -17.25 1.67
CA ALA A 153 -0.33 -18.51 2.17
C ALA A 153 0.48 -18.30 3.48
N HIS A 154 1.32 -17.25 3.53
CA HIS A 154 2.05 -16.88 4.76
C HIS A 154 1.12 -16.54 5.91
N TYR A 155 0.04 -15.81 5.64
CA TYR A 155 -0.97 -15.48 6.64
C TYR A 155 -1.65 -16.75 7.18
N GLU A 156 -2.07 -17.66 6.30
CA GLU A 156 -2.68 -18.94 6.70
C GLU A 156 -1.75 -19.81 7.55
N ILE A 157 -0.47 -19.89 7.20
CA ILE A 157 0.55 -20.60 7.99
C ILE A 157 0.70 -19.95 9.37
N THR A 158 0.80 -18.63 9.42
CA THR A 158 0.97 -17.88 10.67
C THR A 158 -0.22 -18.07 11.61
N VAL A 159 -1.45 -17.94 11.08
CA VAL A 159 -2.68 -18.17 11.83
C VAL A 159 -2.76 -19.62 12.34
N SER A 160 -2.37 -20.60 11.52
CA SER A 160 -2.33 -22.02 11.90
C SER A 160 -1.31 -22.30 13.01
N ALA A 161 -0.12 -21.69 12.92
CA ALA A 161 0.93 -21.80 13.92
C ALA A 161 0.49 -21.21 15.27
N ILE A 162 -0.09 -20.00 15.27
CA ILE A 162 -0.64 -19.35 16.47
C ILE A 162 -1.76 -20.20 17.08
N SER A 163 -2.67 -20.71 16.26
CA SER A 163 -3.77 -21.56 16.70
C SER A 163 -3.29 -22.87 17.32
N SER A 164 -2.20 -23.43 16.78
CA SER A 164 -1.59 -24.65 17.30
C SER A 164 -0.83 -24.39 18.60
N ALA A 165 -0.07 -23.30 18.69
CA ALA A 165 0.59 -22.88 19.93
C ALA A 165 -0.42 -22.65 21.08
N ARG A 166 -1.56 -22.01 20.78
CA ARG A 166 -2.64 -21.78 21.76
C ARG A 166 -3.28 -23.08 22.25
N ARG A 167 -3.43 -24.09 21.39
CA ARG A 167 -3.93 -25.41 21.80
C ARG A 167 -2.95 -26.14 22.71
N SER A 168 -1.65 -26.05 22.41
CA SER A 168 -0.61 -26.65 23.24
C SER A 168 -0.57 -26.05 24.64
N THR A 169 -0.67 -24.72 24.78
CA THR A 169 -0.66 -24.06 26.10
C THR A 169 -1.89 -24.37 26.94
N LEU A 170 -3.08 -24.47 26.31
CA LEU A 170 -4.30 -24.84 27.03
C LEU A 170 -4.29 -26.30 27.54
N SER A 171 -3.67 -27.23 26.81
CA SER A 171 -3.60 -28.64 27.25
C SER A 171 -2.74 -28.86 28.51
N VAL A 172 -1.75 -27.99 28.74
CA VAL A 172 -0.85 -28.08 29.92
C VAL A 172 -1.56 -27.65 31.19
N VAL A 173 -2.51 -26.71 31.10
CA VAL A 173 -3.25 -26.20 32.27
C VAL A 173 -4.27 -27.22 32.77
N ASP A 174 -4.86 -28.03 31.88
CA ASP A 174 -5.91 -29.00 32.24
C ASP A 174 -5.36 -30.31 32.84
N SER A 175 -4.05 -30.58 32.70
CA SER A 175 -3.39 -31.75 33.30
C SER A 175 -2.81 -31.47 34.71
N SER A 176 -2.98 -30.24 35.21
CA SER A 176 -2.59 -29.86 36.56
C SER A 176 -3.75 -30.18 37.51
N GLU A 177 -4.03 -31.47 37.72
CA GLU A 177 -4.95 -31.91 38.77
C GLU A 177 -4.41 -31.35 40.10
N PRO A 178 -5.17 -30.48 40.81
CA PRO A 178 -4.68 -29.91 42.06
C PRO A 178 -4.54 -31.07 43.03
N MET A 179 -3.29 -31.50 43.28
CA MET A 179 -2.99 -32.32 44.43
C MET A 179 -3.49 -31.54 45.64
N LEU A 180 -4.65 -31.97 46.15
CA LEU A 180 -5.21 -31.55 47.42
C LEU A 180 -4.18 -31.88 48.50
N ALA A 181 -3.26 -30.95 48.72
CA ALA A 181 -2.45 -30.93 49.91
C ALA A 181 -3.44 -30.72 51.07
N GLU A 182 -3.65 -31.78 51.85
CA GLU A 182 -4.36 -31.73 53.11
C GLU A 182 -3.81 -30.57 53.95
N ALA A 183 -4.62 -29.53 54.13
CA ALA A 183 -4.28 -28.41 54.99
C ALA A 183 -4.20 -28.90 56.45
N PRO A 184 -3.09 -28.68 57.16
CA PRO A 184 -3.04 -28.95 58.60
C PRO A 184 -3.96 -27.96 59.31
N GLY A 185 -4.88 -28.49 60.12
CA GLY A 185 -5.96 -27.77 60.77
C GLY A 185 -5.51 -26.53 61.55
N ILE A 186 -6.00 -25.37 61.12
CA ILE A 186 -5.87 -24.11 61.85
C ILE A 186 -7.14 -23.91 62.68
N ASN A 187 -6.89 -23.80 63.97
CA ASN A 187 -7.84 -23.71 65.07
C ASN A 187 -8.45 -22.29 65.16
N PRO A 188 -9.78 -22.10 65.23
CA PRO A 188 -10.37 -20.77 65.32
C PRO A 188 -10.57 -20.37 66.78
N ARG A 189 -9.64 -19.60 67.35
CA ARG A 189 -9.92 -18.85 68.58
C ARG A 189 -8.94 -17.70 68.76
N ASN A 190 -9.39 -16.48 68.49
CA ASN A 190 -9.23 -15.36 69.41
C ASN A 190 -10.06 -14.16 68.95
N GLU A 191 -11.10 -13.91 69.74
CA GLU A 191 -11.81 -12.64 69.84
C GLU A 191 -10.82 -11.54 70.22
N LEU A 192 -10.78 -10.47 69.44
CA LEU A 192 -10.28 -9.17 69.91
C LEU A 192 -11.36 -8.13 69.63
N GLN A 193 -11.97 -7.70 70.72
CA GLN A 193 -12.88 -6.56 70.82
C GLN A 193 -12.18 -5.29 70.35
N ALA A 194 -12.76 -4.60 69.37
CA ALA A 194 -12.37 -3.24 69.01
C ALA A 194 -13.49 -2.26 69.42
N LYS A 195 -13.07 -1.23 70.15
CA LYS A 195 -13.84 -0.11 70.72
C LYS A 195 -14.59 0.71 69.66
N PRO A 196 -15.74 1.32 70.00
CA PRO A 196 -16.40 2.32 69.16
C PRO A 196 -15.79 3.70 69.40
N CYS A 197 -15.31 4.35 68.34
CA CYS A 197 -15.00 5.78 68.32
C CYS A 197 -16.16 6.57 67.71
N LYS A 198 -16.48 7.70 68.35
CA LYS A 198 -17.52 8.67 67.99
C LYS A 198 -17.20 9.39 66.67
N PRO A 199 -18.22 9.94 65.98
CA PRO A 199 -18.02 10.84 64.86
C PRO A 199 -17.75 12.27 65.37
N ASP A 200 -16.69 12.89 64.85
CA ASP A 200 -16.50 14.34 64.90
C ASP A 200 -17.00 14.95 63.59
N ASP A 201 -17.79 16.00 63.77
CA ASP A 201 -18.27 16.93 62.76
C ASP A 201 -17.13 17.76 62.13
N THR A 202 -17.48 18.44 61.05
CA THR A 202 -16.77 19.54 60.35
C THR A 202 -15.66 19.19 59.35
N SER A 203 -16.03 19.22 58.06
CA SER A 203 -15.38 20.13 57.12
C SER A 203 -16.20 20.24 55.83
N GLU A 204 -16.70 21.46 55.59
CA GLU A 204 -17.22 21.93 54.30
C GLU A 204 -16.22 21.64 53.18
N THR A 205 -16.67 20.99 52.11
CA THR A 205 -15.93 20.95 50.84
C THR A 205 -16.80 21.56 49.77
N GLN A 206 -16.29 22.65 49.21
CA GLN A 206 -16.87 23.44 48.14
C GLN A 206 -17.10 22.58 46.88
N THR A 207 -18.32 22.65 46.36
CA THR A 207 -18.67 22.28 44.98
C THR A 207 -17.95 23.20 43.99
N PRO A 208 -17.18 22.67 43.02
CA PRO A 208 -16.81 23.43 41.85
C PRO A 208 -17.93 23.37 40.79
N ASP A 209 -18.15 24.51 40.17
CA ASP A 209 -19.16 24.81 39.18
C ASP A 209 -19.19 23.81 38.00
N ARG A 210 -20.42 23.45 37.64
CA ARG A 210 -20.76 22.79 36.37
C ARG A 210 -20.43 23.71 35.20
N ILE A 211 -19.40 23.36 34.43
CA ILE A 211 -19.19 23.89 33.09
C ILE A 211 -20.24 23.25 32.16
N PRO A 212 -21.01 24.04 31.37
CA PRO A 212 -21.96 23.50 30.41
C PRO A 212 -21.22 23.01 29.17
N THR A 213 -21.06 21.69 29.03
CA THR A 213 -20.66 21.05 27.76
C THR A 213 -21.76 21.23 26.73
N GLN A 214 -21.48 22.01 25.68
CA GLN A 214 -22.32 22.12 24.49
C GLN A 214 -22.31 20.80 23.70
N PRO A 215 -23.45 20.40 23.07
CA PRO A 215 -23.48 19.25 22.18
C PRO A 215 -22.80 19.61 20.85
N VAL A 216 -21.59 19.10 20.64
CA VAL A 216 -20.86 19.20 19.37
C VAL A 216 -21.60 18.38 18.30
N ARG A 217 -21.86 19.04 17.17
CA ARG A 217 -22.51 18.55 15.95
C ARG A 217 -21.80 17.30 15.38
N ARG A 218 -22.21 16.10 15.80
CA ARG A 218 -21.61 14.82 15.33
C ARG A 218 -22.35 14.09 14.20
N ASN A 219 -23.43 14.65 13.64
CA ASN A 219 -24.29 13.89 12.71
C ASN A 219 -24.33 14.38 11.25
N LEU A 220 -23.56 15.39 10.85
CA LEU A 220 -23.71 15.98 9.49
C LEU A 220 -22.71 15.47 8.43
N VAL A 221 -21.67 14.73 8.81
CA VAL A 221 -20.63 14.27 7.86
C VAL A 221 -21.02 12.95 7.16
N ARG A 222 -21.90 12.14 7.76
CA ARG A 222 -22.26 10.81 7.23
C ARG A 222 -23.17 10.84 6.00
N GLU A 223 -23.98 11.89 5.79
CA GLU A 223 -24.95 11.93 4.68
C GLU A 223 -24.40 12.50 3.38
N THR A 224 -23.33 13.32 3.44
CA THR A 224 -22.79 14.01 2.26
C THR A 224 -21.94 13.11 1.37
N ILE A 225 -21.31 12.07 1.91
CA ILE A 225 -20.36 11.20 1.19
C ILE A 225 -21.08 10.20 0.25
N ARG A 226 -22.30 9.76 0.58
CA ARG A 226 -23.04 8.79 -0.25
C ARG A 226 -23.53 9.33 -1.59
N SER A 227 -23.72 10.65 -1.72
CA SER A 227 -24.41 11.24 -2.87
C SER A 227 -23.50 11.52 -4.09
N LYS A 228 -22.18 11.61 -3.91
CA LYS A 228 -21.26 12.08 -4.96
C LYS A 228 -20.49 11.00 -5.74
N CYS A 229 -20.56 9.73 -5.34
CA CYS A 229 -19.90 8.63 -6.05
C CYS A 229 -20.59 8.21 -7.35
N ASP A 230 -21.72 8.82 -7.72
CA ASP A 230 -22.48 8.39 -8.89
C ASP A 230 -22.06 9.07 -10.21
N ARG A 231 -21.69 8.20 -11.17
CA ARG A 231 -21.80 8.32 -12.65
C ARG A 231 -20.68 8.86 -13.53
N ARG A 232 -19.65 9.57 -13.07
CA ARG A 232 -18.70 10.18 -14.04
C ARG A 232 -17.44 9.38 -14.39
N MET A 233 -16.94 8.51 -13.51
CA MET A 233 -15.69 7.75 -13.79
C MET A 233 -15.93 6.40 -14.48
N LEU A 234 -17.15 5.86 -14.42
CA LEU A 234 -17.45 4.50 -14.90
C LEU A 234 -17.98 4.43 -16.35
N SER A 235 -18.06 5.54 -17.07
CA SER A 235 -18.76 5.60 -18.37
C SER A 235 -17.91 5.26 -19.59
N HIS A 236 -16.61 4.95 -19.45
CA HIS A 236 -15.71 4.70 -20.59
C HIS A 236 -14.89 3.40 -20.57
N MET A 237 -15.20 2.44 -19.67
CA MET A 237 -14.62 1.10 -19.73
C MET A 237 -15.69 0.06 -20.10
N PRO A 238 -15.51 -0.75 -21.16
CA PRO A 238 -16.43 -1.81 -21.51
C PRO A 238 -16.38 -2.90 -20.43
N GLY A 239 -17.52 -3.13 -19.79
CA GLY A 239 -17.63 -3.93 -18.57
C GLY A 239 -17.24 -5.40 -18.69
N SER A 240 -16.81 -5.94 -17.56
CA SER A 240 -16.63 -7.37 -17.36
C SER A 240 -16.97 -7.72 -15.92
N GLN A 241 -17.77 -8.77 -15.70
CA GLN A 241 -18.07 -9.31 -14.37
C GLN A 241 -16.80 -9.50 -13.51
N SER A 242 -15.65 -9.75 -14.16
CA SER A 242 -14.34 -9.82 -13.54
C SER A 242 -13.93 -8.57 -12.77
N GLU A 243 -14.24 -7.37 -13.26
CA GLU A 243 -13.90 -6.11 -12.57
C GLU A 243 -14.73 -5.93 -11.30
N ILE A 244 -16.02 -6.27 -11.36
CA ILE A 244 -16.91 -6.24 -10.19
C ILE A 244 -16.39 -7.24 -9.14
N THR A 245 -16.12 -8.48 -9.56
CA THR A 245 -15.60 -9.51 -8.63
C THR A 245 -14.23 -9.16 -8.07
N PHE A 246 -13.38 -8.47 -8.84
CA PHE A 246 -12.07 -8.02 -8.36
C PHE A 246 -12.21 -6.87 -7.37
N GLY A 247 -13.10 -5.91 -7.63
CA GLY A 247 -13.43 -4.83 -6.70
C GLY A 247 -13.97 -5.34 -5.37
N GLU A 248 -14.90 -6.32 -5.43
CA GLU A 248 -15.42 -7.01 -4.25
C GLU A 248 -14.31 -7.74 -3.48
N LEU A 249 -13.43 -8.46 -4.17
CA LEU A 249 -12.30 -9.15 -3.54
C LEU A 249 -11.33 -8.17 -2.86
N LEU A 250 -11.00 -7.06 -3.52
CA LEU A 250 -10.14 -6.02 -2.95
C LEU A 250 -10.80 -5.37 -1.73
N ALA A 251 -12.10 -5.06 -1.82
CA ALA A 251 -12.85 -4.53 -0.68
C ALA A 251 -12.82 -5.50 0.50
N ASP A 252 -13.09 -6.79 0.26
CA ASP A 252 -13.04 -7.82 1.30
C ASP A 252 -11.68 -7.93 1.98
N ILE A 253 -10.59 -7.90 1.19
CA ILE A 253 -9.22 -7.96 1.74
C ILE A 253 -8.92 -6.71 2.56
N ARG A 254 -9.15 -5.52 1.99
CA ARG A 254 -8.94 -4.23 2.65
C ARG A 254 -9.74 -4.13 3.94
N ASP A 255 -11.00 -4.52 3.90
CA ASP A 255 -11.91 -4.39 5.04
C ASP A 255 -11.50 -5.30 6.20
N ARG A 256 -11.00 -6.51 5.89
CA ARG A 256 -10.43 -7.41 6.92
C ARG A 256 -9.17 -6.83 7.55
N GLU A 257 -8.28 -6.27 6.74
CA GLU A 257 -7.04 -5.65 7.25
C GLU A 257 -7.36 -4.44 8.13
N ILE A 258 -8.26 -3.56 7.70
CA ILE A 258 -8.73 -2.42 8.51
C ILE A 258 -9.37 -2.88 9.83
N GLN A 259 -10.21 -3.92 9.79
CA GLN A 259 -10.85 -4.46 11.00
C GLN A 259 -9.83 -5.08 11.96
N HIS A 260 -8.86 -5.82 11.43
CA HIS A 260 -7.80 -6.45 12.22
C HIS A 260 -6.90 -5.39 12.87
N GLU A 261 -6.50 -4.37 12.12
CA GLU A 261 -5.73 -3.24 12.65
C GLU A 261 -6.52 -2.48 13.72
N ALA A 262 -7.79 -2.15 13.47
CA ALA A 262 -8.65 -1.47 14.45
C ALA A 262 -8.77 -2.26 15.76
N ALA A 263 -8.96 -3.58 15.69
CA ALA A 263 -9.00 -4.44 16.88
C ALA A 263 -7.67 -4.43 17.64
N ARG A 264 -6.54 -4.43 16.92
CA ARG A 264 -5.21 -4.35 17.53
C ARG A 264 -4.97 -3.01 18.24
N LEU A 265 -5.43 -1.91 17.65
CA LEU A 265 -5.34 -0.58 18.26
C LEU A 265 -6.23 -0.48 19.52
N GLU A 266 -7.41 -1.10 19.52
CA GLU A 266 -8.26 -1.19 20.72
C GLU A 266 -7.57 -1.96 21.86
N ASP A 267 -6.82 -3.02 21.56
CA ASP A 267 -6.02 -3.73 22.55
C ASP A 267 -4.86 -2.86 23.08
N ILE A 268 -4.22 -2.06 22.22
CA ILE A 268 -3.20 -1.09 22.66
C ILE A 268 -3.81 -0.05 23.61
N ILE A 269 -4.99 0.48 23.31
CA ILE A 269 -5.72 1.40 24.20
C ILE A 269 -5.96 0.75 25.58
N ARG A 270 -6.38 -0.52 25.62
CA ARG A 270 -6.55 -1.26 26.88
C ARG A 270 -5.24 -1.38 27.66
N LEU A 271 -4.12 -1.65 26.99
CA LEU A 271 -2.80 -1.71 27.64
C LEU A 271 -2.43 -0.36 28.26
N ILE A 272 -2.67 0.75 27.56
CA ILE A 272 -2.42 2.10 28.07
C ILE A 272 -3.28 2.37 29.32
N GLN A 273 -4.58 2.06 29.26
CA GLN A 273 -5.51 2.23 30.39
C GLN A 273 -5.12 1.39 31.62
N LEU A 274 -4.49 0.24 31.42
CA LEU A 274 -3.95 -0.61 32.50
C LEU A 274 -2.58 -0.15 33.02
N GLY A 275 -2.03 0.95 32.51
CA GLY A 275 -0.70 1.46 32.87
C GLY A 275 0.45 0.62 32.28
N GLN A 276 0.17 -0.26 31.32
CA GLN A 276 1.16 -1.13 30.68
C GLN A 276 1.79 -0.44 29.46
N THR A 277 2.37 0.75 29.68
CA THR A 277 2.87 1.63 28.61
C THR A 277 3.97 0.98 27.78
N THR A 278 4.90 0.24 28.38
CA THR A 278 5.96 -0.47 27.64
C THR A 278 5.39 -1.46 26.62
N SER A 279 4.44 -2.31 27.04
CA SER A 279 3.79 -3.28 26.15
C SER A 279 2.98 -2.61 25.04
N ALA A 280 2.31 -1.50 25.37
CA ALA A 280 1.58 -0.69 24.39
C ALA A 280 2.52 -0.15 23.30
N ARG A 281 3.66 0.42 23.71
CA ARG A 281 4.68 0.98 22.81
C ARG A 281 5.30 -0.08 21.89
N GLU A 282 5.63 -1.26 22.41
CA GLU A 282 6.17 -2.36 21.58
C GLU A 282 5.17 -2.78 20.48
N ASN A 283 3.89 -2.89 20.82
CA ASN A 283 2.84 -3.21 19.85
C ASN A 283 2.66 -2.09 18.81
N LEU A 284 2.72 -0.84 19.25
CA LEU A 284 2.60 0.33 18.38
C LEU A 284 3.78 0.42 17.39
N GLN A 285 5.00 0.15 17.86
CA GLN A 285 6.21 0.08 17.02
C GLN A 285 6.10 -1.00 15.94
N GLU A 286 5.49 -2.14 16.24
CA GLU A 286 5.28 -3.19 15.24
C GLU A 286 4.29 -2.75 14.15
N ILE A 287 3.19 -2.09 14.52
CA ILE A 287 2.24 -1.52 13.54
C ILE A 287 2.94 -0.48 12.66
N ARG A 288 3.70 0.43 13.28
CA ARG A 288 4.49 1.44 12.57
C ARG A 288 5.47 0.83 11.58
N ALA A 289 6.20 -0.22 11.98
CA ALA A 289 7.14 -0.91 11.10
C ALA A 289 6.44 -1.50 9.87
N ARG A 290 5.26 -2.12 10.04
CA ARG A 290 4.45 -2.63 8.92
C ARG A 290 3.96 -1.52 7.99
N LYS A 291 3.57 -0.36 8.52
CA LYS A 291 3.18 0.80 7.70
C LYS A 291 4.33 1.36 6.89
N LEU A 292 5.53 1.42 7.47
CA LEU A 292 6.76 1.80 6.76
C LEU A 292 7.09 0.81 5.64
N GLU A 293 7.01 -0.50 5.91
CA GLU A 293 7.23 -1.55 4.91
C GLU A 293 6.21 -1.47 3.76
N ALA A 294 4.95 -1.13 4.06
CA ALA A 294 3.90 -0.91 3.07
C ALA A 294 3.98 0.45 2.35
N GLY A 295 4.92 1.33 2.73
CA GLY A 295 5.07 2.67 2.14
C GLY A 295 3.99 3.68 2.54
N ILE A 296 3.21 3.41 3.60
CA ILE A 296 2.14 4.30 4.09
C ILE A 296 2.72 5.26 5.14
N LEU A 297 3.47 6.26 4.66
CA LEU A 297 4.31 7.10 5.50
C LEU A 297 3.52 7.99 6.47
N GLU A 298 2.37 8.50 6.05
CA GLU A 298 1.54 9.40 6.87
C GLU A 298 1.01 8.70 8.13
N GLU A 299 0.48 7.49 7.97
CA GLU A 299 -0.02 6.70 9.10
C GLU A 299 1.14 6.25 10.02
N ALA A 300 2.29 5.90 9.43
CA ALA A 300 3.49 5.58 10.21
C ALA A 300 3.97 6.77 11.05
N GLU A 301 3.80 7.99 10.55
CA GLU A 301 4.13 9.22 11.28
C GLU A 301 3.12 9.50 12.41
N THR A 302 1.83 9.26 12.18
CA THR A 302 0.81 9.32 13.25
C THR A 302 1.19 8.40 14.41
N PHE A 303 1.56 7.14 14.13
CA PHE A 303 1.97 6.21 15.19
C PHE A 303 3.29 6.60 15.86
N ARG A 304 4.20 7.29 15.15
CA ARG A 304 5.41 7.86 15.75
C ARG A 304 5.06 8.94 16.78
N VAL A 305 4.10 9.81 16.46
CA VAL A 305 3.64 10.88 17.36
C VAL A 305 2.99 10.27 18.61
N VAL A 306 2.14 9.25 18.45
CA VAL A 306 1.54 8.53 19.58
C VAL A 306 2.59 7.86 20.46
N ASP A 307 3.63 7.24 19.88
CA ASP A 307 4.74 6.66 20.66
C ASP A 307 5.48 7.72 21.50
N LEU A 308 5.68 8.92 20.95
CA LEU A 308 6.26 10.05 21.69
C LEU A 308 5.34 10.52 22.83
N GLN A 309 4.03 10.61 22.60
CA GLN A 309 3.08 10.97 23.65
C GLN A 309 3.14 9.96 24.81
N LEU A 310 3.22 8.66 24.52
CA LEU A 310 3.38 7.63 25.55
C LEU A 310 4.72 7.71 26.27
N GLN A 311 5.79 8.12 25.58
CA GLN A 311 7.10 8.34 26.19
C GLN A 311 7.10 9.52 27.18
N ASP A 312 6.30 10.54 26.90
CA ASP A 312 6.15 11.76 27.71
C ASP A 312 5.02 11.64 28.77
N ASP A 313 4.54 10.41 29.03
CA ASP A 313 3.47 10.11 30.00
C ASP A 313 2.12 10.82 29.69
N MET A 314 1.90 11.17 28.42
CA MET A 314 0.66 11.78 27.92
C MET A 314 -0.33 10.70 27.44
N ALA A 315 -0.84 9.89 28.37
CA ALA A 315 -1.71 8.75 28.05
C ALA A 315 -3.06 9.15 27.44
N GLU A 316 -3.72 10.20 27.94
CA GLU A 316 -5.04 10.63 27.43
C GLU A 316 -4.98 11.13 25.98
N PRO A 317 -4.07 12.04 25.58
CA PRO A 317 -3.93 12.44 24.17
C PRO A 317 -3.56 11.29 23.24
N ALA A 318 -2.76 10.33 23.73
CA ALA A 318 -2.41 9.13 22.97
C ALA A 318 -3.64 8.26 22.71
N ILE A 319 -4.49 8.04 23.72
CA ILE A 319 -5.74 7.29 23.56
C ILE A 319 -6.68 8.00 22.58
N GLU A 320 -6.88 9.32 22.72
CA GLU A 320 -7.74 10.09 21.82
C GLU A 320 -7.28 9.99 20.35
N SER A 321 -5.96 10.12 20.11
CA SER A 321 -5.38 10.00 18.77
C SER A 321 -5.60 8.61 18.16
N LEU A 322 -5.50 7.56 18.97
CA LEU A 322 -5.76 6.18 18.54
C LEU A 322 -7.25 5.94 18.25
N GLU A 323 -8.14 6.46 19.08
CA GLU A 323 -9.59 6.37 18.89
C GLU A 323 -10.04 7.08 17.60
N GLU A 324 -9.51 8.29 17.35
CA GLU A 324 -9.77 9.03 16.10
C GLU A 324 -9.28 8.24 14.88
N PHE A 325 -8.06 7.68 14.94
CA PHE A 325 -7.54 6.86 13.86
C PHE A 325 -8.41 5.63 13.59
N ILE A 326 -8.89 4.95 14.64
CA ILE A 326 -9.83 3.82 14.52
C ILE A 326 -11.14 4.27 13.88
N GLU A 327 -11.69 5.42 14.28
CA GLU A 327 -12.93 5.96 13.71
C GLU A 327 -12.78 6.25 12.21
N VAL A 328 -11.70 6.94 11.83
CA VAL A 328 -11.39 7.25 10.42
C VAL A 328 -11.20 5.96 9.61
N SER A 329 -10.45 4.99 10.16
CA SER A 329 -10.21 3.70 9.51
C SER A 329 -11.51 2.93 9.29
N ARG A 330 -12.41 2.91 10.28
CA ARG A 330 -13.74 2.29 10.15
C ARG A 330 -14.63 3.02 9.16
N ALA A 331 -14.50 4.34 9.02
CA ALA A 331 -15.23 5.09 8.01
C ALA A 331 -14.82 4.70 6.58
N ARG A 332 -13.55 4.33 6.35
CA ARG A 332 -13.07 3.84 5.04
C ARG A 332 -13.75 2.54 4.59
N LEU A 333 -14.21 1.70 5.52
CA LEU A 333 -14.98 0.48 5.22
C LEU A 333 -16.28 0.79 4.45
N ALA A 334 -16.86 1.98 4.64
CA ALA A 334 -18.09 2.37 3.96
C ALA A 334 -17.86 2.86 2.52
N VAL A 335 -16.60 3.08 2.13
CA VAL A 335 -16.20 3.64 0.84
C VAL A 335 -15.66 2.52 -0.04
N HIS A 336 -16.11 2.42 -1.29
CA HIS A 336 -15.59 1.43 -2.22
C HIS A 336 -14.10 1.72 -2.55
N PRO A 337 -13.21 0.72 -2.66
CA PRO A 337 -11.77 0.95 -2.89
C PRO A 337 -11.44 1.80 -4.12
N PHE A 338 -12.23 1.67 -5.19
CA PHE A 338 -12.06 2.49 -6.41
C PHE A 338 -12.67 3.89 -6.34
N CYS A 339 -13.35 4.24 -5.24
CA CYS A 339 -13.94 5.57 -5.04
C CYS A 339 -13.08 6.45 -4.11
N GLU A 340 -11.91 5.96 -3.68
CA GLU A 340 -11.07 6.59 -2.65
C GLU A 340 -10.33 7.85 -3.15
N GLU A 341 -10.28 8.08 -4.47
CA GLU A 341 -9.62 9.24 -5.12
C GLU A 341 -10.16 10.63 -4.72
N GLN A 342 -11.18 10.73 -3.85
CA GLN A 342 -11.73 12.02 -3.39
C GLN A 342 -11.56 12.31 -1.90
N ASN A 343 -10.97 11.40 -1.11
CA ASN A 343 -10.82 11.59 0.34
C ASN A 343 -9.37 11.85 0.79
N ASP A 344 -8.50 12.24 -0.14
CA ASP A 344 -7.15 12.70 0.19
C ASP A 344 -7.26 13.98 1.07
N PRO A 345 -6.81 13.97 2.35
CA PRO A 345 -6.91 15.12 3.24
C PRO A 345 -6.19 16.36 2.68
N ILE A 346 -5.23 16.16 1.78
CA ILE A 346 -4.48 17.22 1.10
C ILE A 346 -5.41 18.14 0.29
N TYR A 347 -6.55 17.62 -0.21
CA TYR A 347 -7.50 18.41 -1.00
C TYR A 347 -8.42 19.33 -0.16
N TYR A 348 -8.44 19.20 1.17
CA TYR A 348 -9.29 20.01 2.06
C TYR A 348 -8.61 21.27 2.61
N GLN A 349 -7.29 21.42 2.50
CA GLN A 349 -6.61 22.61 2.99
C GLN A 349 -6.57 23.76 1.95
N ASP A 350 -6.55 23.46 0.65
CA ASP A 350 -6.35 24.51 -0.38
C ASP A 350 -7.65 25.04 -1.03
N HIS A 351 -8.79 24.37 -0.86
CA HIS A 351 -10.06 24.80 -1.47
C HIS A 351 -10.93 25.72 -0.61
N ARG A 352 -10.42 26.21 0.52
CA ARG A 352 -11.10 27.28 1.27
C ARG A 352 -10.90 28.68 0.67
N ARG A 353 -10.11 28.84 -0.40
CA ARG A 353 -9.82 30.17 -0.99
C ARG A 353 -10.35 30.44 -2.39
N THR A 354 -10.90 29.49 -3.14
CA THR A 354 -11.43 29.78 -4.49
C THR A 354 -12.61 28.88 -4.88
N CYS A 355 -13.81 29.13 -4.36
CA CYS A 355 -15.03 28.92 -5.15
C CYS A 355 -16.02 30.06 -4.88
N GLU A 356 -15.69 31.27 -5.34
CA GLU A 356 -16.67 32.36 -5.45
C GLU A 356 -17.74 32.08 -6.52
N ASN A 357 -17.61 31.01 -7.32
CA ASN A 357 -18.53 30.68 -8.42
C ASN A 357 -19.42 29.46 -8.18
N CYS A 358 -19.47 28.92 -6.96
CA CYS A 358 -20.43 27.89 -6.58
C CYS A 358 -21.77 28.54 -6.21
N ARG A 359 -22.39 29.27 -7.16
CA ARG A 359 -23.70 29.89 -7.00
C ARG A 359 -24.78 28.83 -7.21
N ASP A 360 -25.63 28.64 -6.21
CA ASP A 360 -26.80 27.76 -6.24
C ASP A 360 -27.77 28.22 -7.34
N PRO A 361 -28.14 27.37 -8.33
CA PRO A 361 -29.07 27.76 -9.39
C PRO A 361 -30.52 27.94 -8.91
N ASN A 362 -30.82 27.76 -7.61
CA ASN A 362 -32.16 27.94 -7.04
C ASN A 362 -32.34 29.16 -6.13
N GLU A 363 -31.35 30.04 -5.95
CA GLU A 363 -31.59 31.35 -5.34
C GLU A 363 -32.09 32.36 -6.39
N LEU A 364 -33.37 32.21 -6.69
CA LEU A 364 -34.17 33.17 -7.44
C LEU A 364 -34.58 34.31 -6.48
N LEU A 365 -34.23 35.54 -6.88
CA LEU A 365 -34.79 36.84 -6.45
C LEU A 365 -34.49 37.30 -5.01
N CYS A 366 -33.37 38.01 -4.86
CA CYS A 366 -33.35 39.22 -4.05
C CYS A 366 -32.75 40.35 -4.89
N ASP A 367 -33.59 41.32 -5.23
CA ASP A 367 -33.21 42.57 -5.86
C ASP A 367 -32.21 43.33 -4.99
N THR A 368 -31.03 43.60 -5.52
CA THR A 368 -30.17 44.68 -5.05
C THR A 368 -29.56 45.38 -6.25
N GLU A 369 -30.25 46.44 -6.64
CA GLU A 369 -29.65 47.62 -7.25
C GLU A 369 -28.48 48.07 -6.36
N SER A 370 -27.26 48.12 -6.89
CA SER A 370 -26.28 49.10 -6.43
C SER A 370 -25.28 49.40 -7.53
N ASP A 371 -25.50 50.56 -8.14
CA ASP A 371 -24.48 51.38 -8.77
C ASP A 371 -23.22 51.46 -7.91
N THR A 372 -22.04 51.37 -8.54
CA THR A 372 -20.71 51.92 -8.16
C THR A 372 -19.61 51.01 -8.72
N ASP A 373 -18.46 51.47 -9.16
CA ASP A 373 -18.05 52.75 -9.74
C ASP A 373 -16.78 52.37 -10.50
N GLU A 374 -16.59 52.94 -11.69
CA GLU A 374 -15.35 52.77 -12.44
C GLU A 374 -14.20 53.36 -11.62
N SER A 375 -13.14 52.58 -11.41
CA SER A 375 -11.83 53.16 -11.12
C SER A 375 -10.73 52.30 -11.74
N ASP A 376 -10.26 52.84 -12.85
CA ASP A 376 -8.88 52.89 -13.32
C ASP A 376 -7.83 52.28 -12.38
N ILE A 377 -7.14 51.26 -12.87
CA ILE A 377 -5.80 50.91 -12.40
C ILE A 377 -4.89 50.99 -13.62
N GLU A 378 -4.12 52.08 -13.66
CA GLU A 378 -3.03 52.31 -14.59
C GLU A 378 -1.90 51.27 -14.39
N PRO A 379 -1.21 50.85 -15.46
CA PRO A 379 0.03 50.10 -15.34
C PRO A 379 1.21 51.04 -15.08
N GLU A 380 1.84 50.92 -13.90
CA GLU A 380 3.14 51.55 -13.64
C GLU A 380 4.26 50.80 -14.35
N ASP A 381 4.80 51.45 -15.38
CA ASP A 381 6.15 51.33 -15.92
C ASP A 381 7.17 51.77 -14.85
N GLU A 382 8.08 50.90 -14.42
CA GLU A 382 9.42 51.27 -13.94
C GLU A 382 10.36 50.07 -14.21
N SER A 383 11.14 50.11 -15.29
CA SER A 383 12.47 50.72 -15.43
C SER A 383 13.63 49.78 -15.04
N GLU A 384 14.47 49.55 -16.05
CA GLU A 384 15.93 49.56 -16.02
C GLU A 384 16.66 48.85 -14.86
N ASN A 385 17.37 47.77 -15.19
CA ASN A 385 18.73 47.62 -14.68
C ASN A 385 19.61 46.85 -15.68
N GLU A 386 20.35 47.63 -16.46
CA GLU A 386 21.64 47.25 -17.01
C GLU A 386 22.63 47.00 -15.86
N SER A 387 23.34 45.87 -15.88
CA SER A 387 24.75 45.89 -15.48
C SER A 387 25.46 44.75 -16.19
N ASP A 388 26.40 45.15 -17.04
CA ASP A 388 27.53 44.37 -17.48
C ASP A 388 28.27 43.72 -16.30
N ASP A 389 28.77 42.51 -16.48
CA ASP A 389 30.04 42.14 -15.86
C ASP A 389 30.78 41.14 -16.75
N GLU A 390 31.73 41.68 -17.52
CA GLU A 390 32.86 40.96 -18.10
C GLU A 390 33.80 40.52 -16.96
N SER A 391 34.27 39.27 -16.96
CA SER A 391 35.57 38.90 -16.38
C SER A 391 36.02 37.52 -16.85
N ASP A 392 37.06 37.55 -17.71
CA ASP A 392 38.16 36.60 -17.98
C ASP A 392 37.91 35.09 -18.22
#